data_AF-A0A398BGF2-F1
#
_entry.id   AF-A0A398BGF2-F1
#
_cell.length_a   1.000
_cell.length_b   1.000
_cell.length_c   1.000
_cell.angle_alpha   90.00
_cell.angle_beta   90.00
_cell.angle_gamma   90.00
#
_symmetry.space_group_name_H-M   'P 1'
#
loop_
_entity.id
_entity.type
_entity.pdbx_description
1 polymer ?
#
loop_
_entity_poly.entity_id
_entity_poly.type
_entity_poly.pdbx_seq_one_letter_code
_entity_poly.pdbx_strand_id
1 'polypeptide(L)'
;MNALSAYIEHNSRELPRKTLKAGLWMDESFDWYSEEDMMSHPEGGVRTLLQSFTKQKIMYSKFTIKNTTLEVKSPKVFFQYENAFERQAVAFYSPHEQAIMHVAPNSVALLGGVMKGKGIAQYCIQGKGGLYENGCFKSLREGLLFYSPLAKGQVTSIFTLESEILPLECVEVVAWAIHADTKEEAQFLNRELFQAIQKEF
;
A
#
# COMPACT_ATOMS: atom_id res chain seq x y z
N MET A 1 29.32 17.96 -29.22
CA MET A 1 29.31 16.52 -28.85
C MET A 1 28.27 16.35 -27.76
N ASN A 2 27.18 15.67 -28.09
CA ASN A 2 26.03 15.41 -27.24
C ASN A 2 26.31 14.24 -26.28
N ALA A 3 25.93 14.37 -25.01
CA ALA A 3 25.84 13.27 -24.06
C ALA A 3 24.48 13.25 -23.34
N LEU A 4 23.41 13.62 -24.05
CA LEU A 4 22.01 13.57 -23.59
C LEU A 4 21.24 12.36 -24.17
N SER A 5 21.93 11.28 -24.54
CA SER A 5 21.35 10.16 -25.32
C SER A 5 21.19 8.83 -24.58
N ALA A 6 21.33 8.76 -23.26
CA ALA A 6 21.18 7.48 -22.54
C ALA A 6 19.79 7.26 -21.91
N TYR A 7 18.88 8.23 -22.00
CA TYR A 7 17.49 8.06 -21.61
C TYR A 7 16.62 8.28 -22.84
N ILE A 8 16.30 7.18 -23.52
CA ILE A 8 15.02 6.87 -24.17
C ILE A 8 15.28 5.55 -24.88
N GLU A 9 14.75 4.45 -24.34
CA GLU A 9 14.38 3.33 -25.19
C GLU A 9 12.94 2.92 -24.88
N HIS A 10 12.20 2.87 -25.98
CA HIS A 10 10.77 2.65 -26.10
C HIS A 10 10.37 1.31 -25.48
N ASN A 11 9.57 1.37 -24.42
CA ASN A 11 8.61 0.31 -24.15
C ASN A 11 7.25 1.00 -23.94
N SER A 12 6.45 1.05 -25.00
CA SER A 12 5.02 1.37 -24.91
C SER A 12 4.29 0.20 -24.26
N ARG A 13 4.60 -0.08 -23.00
CA ARG A 13 3.68 -0.74 -22.08
C ARG A 13 2.72 0.34 -21.62
N GLU A 14 1.42 0.18 -21.83
CA GLU A 14 0.44 1.03 -21.16
C GLU A 14 0.78 1.02 -19.67
N LEU A 15 1.23 2.15 -19.12
CA LEU A 15 1.46 2.28 -17.68
C LEU A 15 0.17 1.87 -16.99
N PRO A 16 0.20 0.95 -15.99
CA PRO A 16 -1.00 0.51 -15.32
C PRO A 16 -1.75 1.73 -14.79
N ARG A 17 -3.01 1.82 -15.23
CA ARG A 17 -3.90 2.97 -15.05
C ARG A 17 -4.14 3.32 -13.57
N LYS A 18 -4.02 2.30 -12.71
CA LYS A 18 -4.12 2.31 -11.26
C LYS A 18 -3.09 1.30 -10.73
N THR A 19 -2.42 1.64 -9.63
CA THR A 19 -1.41 0.75 -9.02
C THR A 19 -1.61 0.66 -7.51
N LEU A 20 -1.33 -0.53 -6.95
CA LEU A 20 -1.23 -0.76 -5.51
C LEU A 20 0.09 -1.52 -5.28
N LYS A 21 1.14 -0.78 -4.98
CA LYS A 21 2.48 -1.34 -4.76
C LYS A 21 2.66 -1.68 -3.29
N ALA A 22 3.36 -2.77 -3.00
CA ALA A 22 3.72 -3.14 -1.63
C ALA A 22 5.23 -2.95 -1.42
N GLY A 23 5.60 -2.57 -0.20
CA GLY A 23 6.98 -2.48 0.25
C GLY A 23 7.10 -2.97 1.68
N LEU A 24 8.29 -3.38 2.08
CA LEU A 24 8.58 -3.86 3.43
C LEU A 24 9.64 -2.97 4.05
N TRP A 25 9.34 -2.45 5.25
CA TRP A 25 10.35 -1.90 6.13
C TRP A 25 10.60 -2.87 7.27
N MET A 26 11.87 -3.12 7.57
CA MET A 26 12.33 -3.94 8.69
C MET A 26 13.80 -3.65 8.98
N ASP A 27 14.18 -3.64 10.26
CA ASP A 27 15.58 -3.51 10.71
C ASP A 27 16.29 -2.30 10.05
N GLU A 28 15.62 -1.13 10.10
CA GLU A 28 16.06 0.15 9.53
C GLU A 28 16.18 0.22 7.99
N SER A 29 15.86 -0.87 7.27
CA SER A 29 15.87 -0.94 5.81
C SER A 29 14.46 -0.91 5.21
N PHE A 30 14.33 -0.43 3.97
CA PHE A 30 13.09 -0.42 3.21
C PHE A 30 13.31 -0.78 1.75
N ASP A 31 12.46 -1.67 1.23
CA ASP A 31 12.45 -2.05 -0.19
C ASP A 31 11.02 -2.13 -0.74
N TRP A 32 10.84 -1.68 -1.98
CA TRP A 32 9.63 -1.94 -2.76
C TRP A 32 9.70 -3.34 -3.38
N TYR A 33 8.57 -4.04 -3.38
CA TYR A 33 8.45 -5.38 -3.93
C TYR A 33 7.77 -5.30 -5.29
N SER A 34 8.28 -6.04 -6.27
CA SER A 34 7.61 -6.19 -7.56
C SER A 34 6.59 -7.33 -7.51
N GLU A 35 5.63 -7.31 -8.44
CA GLU A 35 4.56 -8.31 -8.47
C GLU A 35 5.15 -9.71 -8.72
N GLU A 36 4.69 -10.71 -7.96
CA GLU A 36 5.17 -12.10 -8.02
C GLU A 36 6.60 -12.35 -7.49
N ASP A 37 7.13 -11.44 -6.67
CA ASP A 37 8.44 -11.64 -6.05
C ASP A 37 8.40 -12.54 -4.81
N MET A 38 9.25 -13.56 -4.83
CA MET A 38 9.71 -14.26 -3.63
C MET A 38 11.08 -13.71 -3.24
N MET A 39 11.14 -12.97 -2.13
CA MET A 39 12.39 -12.42 -1.62
C MET A 39 12.76 -13.01 -0.26
N SER A 40 14.05 -13.07 -0.01
CA SER A 40 14.61 -13.21 1.34
C SER A 40 15.18 -11.85 1.72
N HIS A 41 14.80 -11.31 2.89
CA HIS A 41 15.37 -10.05 3.37
C HIS A 41 16.89 -10.21 3.53
N PRO A 42 17.72 -9.17 3.29
CA PRO A 42 19.19 -9.27 3.26
C PRO A 42 19.83 -9.99 4.46
N GLU A 43 19.22 -9.92 5.64
CA GLU A 43 19.71 -10.62 6.84
C GLU A 43 19.22 -12.08 7.00
N GLY A 44 18.46 -12.62 6.04
CA GLY A 44 18.02 -14.02 6.00
C GLY A 44 17.00 -14.44 7.07
N GLY A 45 16.58 -13.51 7.95
CA GLY A 45 15.67 -13.79 9.07
C GLY A 45 14.18 -13.81 8.71
N VAL A 46 13.81 -13.34 7.52
CA VAL A 46 12.43 -13.28 7.06
C VAL A 46 12.33 -13.69 5.59
N ARG A 47 11.33 -14.52 5.29
CA ARG A 47 10.93 -14.87 3.93
C ARG A 47 9.60 -14.24 3.60
N THR A 48 9.47 -13.77 2.38
CA THR A 48 8.30 -13.01 1.93
C THR A 48 7.80 -13.49 0.59
N LEU A 49 6.49 -13.43 0.40
CA LEU A 49 5.82 -13.69 -0.87
C LEU A 49 4.73 -12.64 -1.09
N LEU A 50 4.80 -11.93 -2.22
CA LEU A 50 3.76 -11.00 -2.64
C LEU A 50 2.93 -11.61 -3.77
N GLN A 51 1.61 -11.64 -3.59
CA GLN A 51 0.63 -12.03 -4.59
C GLN A 51 -0.36 -10.89 -4.78
N SER A 52 -0.41 -10.32 -5.98
CA SER A 52 -1.36 -9.27 -6.33
C SER A 52 -2.35 -9.79 -7.35
N PHE A 53 -3.63 -9.44 -7.18
CA PHE A 53 -4.67 -9.77 -8.15
C PHE A 53 -5.66 -8.62 -8.28
N THR A 54 -6.12 -8.41 -9.51
CA THR A 54 -7.18 -7.45 -9.80
C THR A 54 -8.40 -8.20 -10.33
N LYS A 55 -9.54 -8.05 -9.65
CA LYS A 55 -10.81 -8.63 -10.08
C LYS A 55 -11.88 -7.55 -10.06
N GLN A 56 -12.42 -7.25 -11.24
CA GLN A 56 -13.49 -6.25 -11.42
C GLN A 56 -13.13 -4.90 -10.78
N LYS A 57 -13.78 -4.59 -9.65
CA LYS A 57 -13.69 -3.34 -8.89
C LYS A 57 -12.60 -3.37 -7.81
N ILE A 58 -11.91 -4.49 -7.59
CA ILE A 58 -11.01 -4.67 -6.46
C ILE A 58 -9.61 -5.01 -6.95
N MET A 59 -8.64 -4.17 -6.59
CA MET A 59 -7.23 -4.53 -6.55
C MET A 59 -6.93 -5.07 -5.17
N TYR A 60 -6.25 -6.19 -5.09
CA TYR A 60 -5.96 -6.88 -3.85
C TYR A 60 -4.51 -7.35 -3.84
N SER A 61 -3.84 -7.19 -2.71
CA SER A 61 -2.47 -7.64 -2.50
C SER A 61 -2.39 -8.43 -1.20
N LYS A 62 -1.86 -9.65 -1.30
CA LYS A 62 -1.53 -10.52 -0.18
C LYS A 62 -0.02 -10.61 -0.05
N PHE A 63 0.49 -10.21 1.11
CA PHE A 63 1.90 -10.23 1.44
C PHE A 63 2.08 -11.20 2.62
N THR A 64 2.66 -12.37 2.35
CA THR A 64 2.96 -13.37 3.37
C THR A 64 4.35 -13.13 3.92
N ILE A 65 4.49 -13.08 5.24
CA ILE A 65 5.75 -12.87 5.95
C ILE A 65 5.99 -14.04 6.89
N LYS A 66 7.08 -14.76 6.69
CA LYS A 66 7.52 -15.84 7.59
C LYS A 66 8.78 -15.42 8.33
N ASN A 67 8.68 -15.31 9.64
CA ASN A 67 9.85 -15.20 10.50
C ASN A 67 10.56 -16.56 10.55
N THR A 68 11.83 -16.61 10.19
CA THR A 68 12.65 -17.84 10.23
C THR A 68 13.65 -17.83 11.38
N THR A 69 13.55 -16.86 12.29
CA THR A 69 14.40 -16.70 13.46
C THR A 69 13.69 -17.07 14.77
N LEU A 70 14.45 -17.06 15.86
CA LEU A 70 13.95 -17.23 17.23
C LEU A 70 13.64 -15.91 17.94
N GLU A 71 13.72 -14.79 17.23
CA GLU A 71 13.48 -13.44 17.76
C GLU A 71 12.12 -12.92 17.30
N VAL A 72 11.52 -12.01 18.05
CA VAL A 72 10.34 -11.27 17.60
C VAL A 72 10.76 -10.26 16.54
N LYS A 73 10.00 -10.15 15.45
CA LYS A 73 10.20 -9.17 14.39
C LYS A 73 9.03 -8.21 14.31
N SER A 74 9.30 -6.94 14.01
CA SER A 74 8.27 -5.88 13.94
C SER A 74 8.25 -5.21 12.57
N PRO A 75 7.92 -5.94 11.49
CA PRO A 75 7.89 -5.36 10.16
C PRO A 75 6.76 -4.35 10.01
N LYS A 76 6.96 -3.43 9.08
CA LYS A 76 5.92 -2.52 8.60
C LYS A 76 5.74 -2.74 7.11
N VAL A 77 4.55 -3.14 6.69
CA VAL A 77 4.24 -3.33 5.28
C VAL A 77 3.61 -2.06 4.75
N PHE A 78 4.27 -1.43 3.78
CA PHE A 78 3.83 -0.21 3.14
C PHE A 78 3.02 -0.55 1.90
N PHE A 79 1.92 0.16 1.68
CA PHE A 79 1.15 0.10 0.45
C PHE A 79 1.04 1.51 -0.14
N GLN A 80 1.40 1.64 -1.41
CA GLN A 80 1.26 2.87 -2.18
C GLN A 80 0.19 2.69 -3.24
N TYR A 81 -0.82 3.55 -3.20
CA TYR A 81 -1.86 3.64 -4.22
C TYR A 81 -1.69 4.90 -5.06
N GLU A 82 -1.76 4.73 -6.37
CA GLU A 82 -1.82 5.82 -7.33
C GLU A 82 -2.86 5.52 -8.43
N ASN A 83 -3.62 6.55 -8.81
CA ASN A 83 -4.53 6.53 -9.94
C ASN A 83 -4.16 7.62 -10.93
N ALA A 84 -3.56 7.24 -12.06
CA ALA A 84 -3.01 8.19 -13.03
C ALA A 84 -4.08 9.06 -13.73
N PHE A 85 -5.34 8.61 -13.77
CA PHE A 85 -6.45 9.38 -14.37
C PHE A 85 -7.14 10.32 -13.40
N GLU A 86 -6.91 10.14 -12.11
CA GLU A 86 -7.54 10.95 -11.09
C GLU A 86 -6.79 12.28 -10.96
N ARG A 87 -7.25 13.28 -11.72
CA ARG A 87 -6.65 14.62 -11.71
C ARG A 87 -7.24 15.55 -10.66
N GLN A 88 -8.44 15.22 -10.19
CA GLN A 88 -9.22 16.03 -9.26
C GLN A 88 -9.99 15.14 -8.30
N ALA A 89 -9.28 14.56 -7.33
CA ALA A 89 -9.90 13.93 -6.17
C ALA A 89 -9.65 14.73 -4.90
N VAL A 90 -10.50 14.48 -3.91
CA VAL A 90 -10.21 14.75 -2.51
C VAL A 90 -9.92 13.41 -1.88
N ALA A 91 -8.71 13.23 -1.35
CA ALA A 91 -8.33 12.02 -0.65
C ALA A 91 -8.20 12.28 0.85
N PHE A 92 -8.78 11.44 1.69
CA PHE A 92 -8.78 11.59 3.14
C PHE A 92 -8.86 10.26 3.86
N TYR A 93 -8.33 10.19 5.08
CA TYR A 93 -8.57 9.05 5.97
C TYR A 93 -9.95 9.18 6.63
N SER A 94 -10.77 8.13 6.54
CA SER A 94 -12.08 8.02 7.17
C SER A 94 -11.99 7.15 8.42
N PRO A 95 -12.09 7.72 9.64
CA PRO A 95 -12.02 6.95 10.87
C PRO A 95 -13.15 5.91 11.01
N HIS A 96 -14.35 6.23 10.50
CA HIS A 96 -15.49 5.31 10.54
C HIS A 96 -15.24 4.06 9.69
N GLU A 97 -14.63 4.20 8.53
CA GLU A 97 -14.30 3.08 7.64
C GLU A 97 -12.94 2.44 7.98
N GLN A 98 -12.15 3.09 8.83
CA GLN A 98 -10.74 2.79 9.07
C GLN A 98 -9.92 2.66 7.77
N ALA A 99 -10.26 3.48 6.78
CA ALA A 99 -9.80 3.37 5.40
C ALA A 99 -9.51 4.75 4.79
N ILE A 100 -8.66 4.79 3.76
CA ILE A 100 -8.43 6.00 2.97
C ILE A 100 -9.46 6.04 1.84
N MET A 101 -10.12 7.18 1.66
CA MET A 101 -11.04 7.43 0.57
C MET A 101 -10.45 8.42 -0.40
N HIS A 102 -10.47 8.13 -1.70
CA HIS A 102 -10.32 9.09 -2.78
C HIS A 102 -11.70 9.34 -3.39
N VAL A 103 -12.13 10.59 -3.45
CA VAL A 103 -13.43 10.98 -4.00
C VAL A 103 -13.21 11.95 -5.15
N ALA A 104 -13.50 11.50 -6.36
CA ALA A 104 -13.54 12.30 -7.57
C ALA A 104 -15.01 12.46 -8.05
N PRO A 105 -15.31 13.36 -8.99
CA PRO A 105 -16.69 13.65 -9.41
C PRO A 105 -17.53 12.41 -9.81
N ASN A 106 -16.90 11.41 -10.43
CA ASN A 106 -17.59 10.23 -10.97
C ASN A 106 -16.94 8.91 -10.50
N SER A 107 -16.11 8.94 -9.47
CA SER A 107 -15.46 7.72 -8.97
C SER A 107 -15.01 7.86 -7.53
N VAL A 108 -15.10 6.75 -6.81
CA VAL A 108 -14.56 6.58 -5.47
C VAL A 108 -13.51 5.48 -5.50
N ALA A 109 -12.36 5.72 -4.86
CA ALA A 109 -11.46 4.65 -4.46
C ALA A 109 -11.45 4.54 -2.93
N LEU A 110 -11.57 3.33 -2.39
CA LEU A 110 -11.42 3.06 -0.96
C LEU A 110 -10.24 2.11 -0.76
N LEU A 111 -9.27 2.55 0.03
CA LEU A 111 -8.05 1.82 0.34
C LEU A 111 -8.11 1.32 1.77
N GLY A 112 -7.93 0.02 1.94
CA GLY A 112 -7.95 -0.62 3.23
C GLY A 112 -6.95 -1.76 3.30
N GLY A 113 -6.85 -2.35 4.48
CA GLY A 113 -5.98 -3.48 4.70
C GLY A 113 -6.03 -3.97 6.14
N VAL A 114 -5.49 -5.16 6.36
CA VAL A 114 -5.46 -5.82 7.66
C VAL A 114 -4.20 -6.67 7.82
N MET A 115 -3.64 -6.65 9.03
CA MET A 115 -2.59 -7.55 9.50
C MET A 115 -2.93 -8.00 10.92
N LYS A 116 -3.07 -9.31 11.15
CA LYS A 116 -3.45 -9.88 12.47
C LYS A 116 -4.66 -9.16 13.11
N GLY A 117 -5.69 -8.88 12.30
CA GLY A 117 -6.91 -8.18 12.73
C GLY A 117 -6.78 -6.67 12.92
N LYS A 118 -5.60 -6.08 12.76
CA LYS A 118 -5.37 -4.63 12.87
C LYS A 118 -5.37 -3.96 11.51
N GLY A 119 -6.04 -2.82 11.40
CA GLY A 119 -6.11 -2.01 10.19
C GLY A 119 -4.89 -1.10 9.99
N ILE A 120 -5.08 -0.03 9.22
CA ILE A 120 -4.05 0.97 8.89
C ILE A 120 -3.45 1.58 10.16
N ALA A 121 -2.11 1.53 10.29
CA ALA A 121 -1.37 2.07 11.43
C ALA A 121 -0.83 3.48 11.17
N GLN A 122 -0.25 3.71 9.99
CA GLN A 122 0.20 5.03 9.53
C GLN A 122 -0.36 5.32 8.14
N TYR A 123 -0.50 6.60 7.80
CA TYR A 123 -0.87 7.04 6.46
C TYR A 123 -0.32 8.42 6.12
N CYS A 124 -0.03 8.62 4.85
CA CYS A 124 0.36 9.87 4.25
C CYS A 124 -0.33 10.02 2.90
N ILE A 125 -1.19 11.02 2.78
CA ILE A 125 -1.88 11.38 1.55
C ILE A 125 -1.23 12.64 1.00
N GLN A 126 -0.78 12.59 -0.25
CA GLN A 126 -0.04 13.68 -0.90
C GLN A 126 -0.68 14.06 -2.23
N GLY A 127 -0.73 15.36 -2.52
CA GLY A 127 -1.01 15.86 -3.87
C GLY A 127 0.26 15.85 -4.73
N LYS A 128 0.08 15.89 -6.06
CA LYS A 128 1.16 16.04 -7.04
C LYS A 128 1.97 17.32 -6.79
N GLY A 129 3.29 17.20 -6.85
CA GLY A 129 4.23 18.27 -6.48
C GLY A 129 4.46 18.34 -4.97
N GLY A 130 4.49 17.17 -4.32
CA GLY A 130 4.34 16.97 -2.87
C GLY A 130 5.11 17.93 -1.96
N LEU A 131 4.55 18.10 -0.76
CA LEU A 131 4.98 19.03 0.30
C LEU A 131 6.38 18.76 0.87
N TYR A 132 6.97 17.60 0.61
CA TYR A 132 8.15 17.12 1.34
C TYR A 132 9.25 16.67 0.39
N GLU A 133 10.44 17.21 0.59
CA GLU A 133 11.64 16.96 -0.24
C GLU A 133 12.09 15.48 -0.22
N ASN A 134 11.74 14.73 0.83
CA ASN A 134 12.10 13.32 1.01
C ASN A 134 10.94 12.35 0.69
N GLY A 135 9.91 12.78 -0.04
CA GLY A 135 8.74 11.95 -0.36
C GLY A 135 7.77 11.81 0.81
N CYS A 136 7.36 10.59 1.17
CA CYS A 136 6.37 10.33 2.22
C CYS A 136 6.96 9.97 3.59
N PHE A 137 8.24 9.61 3.63
CA PHE A 137 8.92 9.23 4.86
C PHE A 137 9.34 10.47 5.65
N LYS A 138 8.87 10.56 6.89
CA LYS A 138 9.45 11.43 7.90
C LYS A 138 10.81 10.90 8.35
N SER A 139 10.92 9.58 8.47
CA SER A 139 12.16 8.88 8.84
C SER A 139 12.16 7.52 8.17
N LEU A 140 13.03 7.32 7.17
CA LEU A 140 13.22 6.01 6.54
C LEU A 140 13.82 5.02 7.53
N ARG A 141 14.79 5.48 8.33
CA ARG A 141 15.46 4.68 9.36
C ARG A 141 14.49 4.10 10.39
N GLU A 142 13.43 4.82 10.74
CA GLU A 142 12.43 4.35 11.71
C GLU A 142 11.15 3.81 11.05
N GLY A 143 11.06 3.84 9.71
CA GLY A 143 9.86 3.46 8.98
C GLY A 143 8.65 4.32 9.36
N LEU A 144 8.84 5.64 9.46
CA LEU A 144 7.80 6.60 9.83
C LEU A 144 7.37 7.45 8.64
N LEU A 145 6.07 7.57 8.44
CA LEU A 145 5.46 8.46 7.46
C LEU A 145 5.21 9.85 8.05
N PHE A 146 5.19 10.87 7.19
CA PHE A 146 4.59 12.16 7.57
C PHE A 146 3.08 11.98 7.77
N TYR A 147 2.56 12.51 8.88
CA TYR A 147 1.12 12.54 9.10
C TYR A 147 0.46 13.54 8.15
N SER A 148 -0.26 13.02 7.15
CA SER A 148 -1.00 13.83 6.18
C SER A 148 -2.35 13.18 5.90
N PRO A 149 -3.42 13.57 6.61
CA PRO A 149 -4.72 12.90 6.55
C PRO A 149 -5.61 13.33 5.39
N LEU A 150 -5.22 14.35 4.61
CA LEU A 150 -6.06 14.97 3.58
C LEU A 150 -5.19 15.58 2.48
N ALA A 151 -5.56 15.35 1.23
CA ALA A 151 -5.04 16.09 0.07
C ALA A 151 -6.11 16.27 -1.01
N LYS A 152 -5.84 17.16 -1.96
CA LYS A 152 -6.72 17.42 -3.12
C LYS A 152 -5.90 17.46 -4.41
N GLY A 153 -6.52 17.09 -5.52
CA GLY A 153 -5.96 17.17 -6.87
C GLY A 153 -5.62 15.79 -7.40
N GLN A 154 -4.46 15.69 -8.05
CA GLN A 154 -3.86 14.40 -8.37
C GLN A 154 -3.15 13.90 -7.11
N VAL A 155 -3.62 12.77 -6.56
CA VAL A 155 -3.24 12.32 -5.22
C VAL A 155 -2.59 10.95 -5.22
N THR A 156 -1.63 10.77 -4.34
CA THR A 156 -0.99 9.50 -4.00
C THR A 156 -1.21 9.24 -2.52
N SER A 157 -1.60 8.02 -2.19
CA SER A 157 -1.81 7.60 -0.79
C SER A 157 -0.86 6.49 -0.44
N ILE A 158 -0.20 6.63 0.70
CA ILE A 158 0.70 5.61 1.24
C ILE A 158 0.25 5.30 2.65
N PHE A 159 0.17 4.02 3.00
CA PHE A 159 -0.24 3.58 4.33
C PHE A 159 0.54 2.36 4.77
N THR A 160 0.53 2.09 6.07
CA THR A 160 1.20 0.92 6.66
C THR A 160 0.23 -0.01 7.37
N LEU A 161 0.56 -1.30 7.33
CA LEU A 161 0.02 -2.33 8.20
C LEU A 161 1.17 -2.88 9.04
N GLU A 162 0.96 -2.97 10.35
CA GLU A 162 2.03 -3.18 11.33
C GLU A 162 1.58 -4.15 12.41
N SER A 163 2.42 -5.14 12.70
CA SER A 163 2.28 -6.00 13.86
C SER A 163 3.59 -6.73 14.14
N GLU A 164 3.77 -7.11 15.40
CA GLU A 164 4.79 -8.06 15.79
C GLU A 164 4.50 -9.45 15.21
N ILE A 165 5.58 -10.10 14.78
CA ILE A 165 5.64 -11.47 14.30
C ILE A 165 6.51 -12.26 15.27
N LEU A 166 5.93 -13.27 15.89
CA LEU A 166 6.58 -14.14 16.85
C LEU A 166 7.64 -15.03 16.18
N PRO A 167 8.55 -15.63 16.97
CA PRO A 167 9.49 -16.64 16.48
C PRO A 167 8.79 -17.71 15.64
N LEU A 168 9.34 -18.00 14.47
CA LEU A 168 8.84 -19.02 13.54
C LEU A 168 7.40 -18.81 13.02
N GLU A 169 6.76 -17.68 13.35
CA GLU A 169 5.39 -17.36 12.93
C GLU A 169 5.35 -17.01 11.43
N CYS A 170 4.26 -17.39 10.79
CA CYS A 170 3.91 -16.96 9.45
C CYS A 170 2.63 -16.13 9.55
N VAL A 171 2.68 -14.91 9.00
CA VAL A 171 1.56 -13.97 9.03
C VAL A 171 1.19 -13.57 7.62
N GLU A 172 -0.08 -13.25 7.44
CA GLU A 172 -0.60 -12.71 6.20
C GLU A 172 -0.99 -11.25 6.40
N VAL A 173 -0.54 -10.43 5.46
CA VAL A 173 -0.88 -9.02 5.38
C VAL A 173 -1.68 -8.82 4.11
N VAL A 174 -2.87 -8.24 4.23
CA VAL A 174 -3.78 -8.07 3.10
C VAL A 174 -4.09 -6.60 2.95
N ALA A 175 -4.00 -6.08 1.73
CA ALA A 175 -4.43 -4.73 1.39
C ALA A 175 -5.28 -4.74 0.13
N TRP A 176 -6.16 -3.75 0.00
CA TRP A 176 -7.03 -3.59 -1.15
C TRP A 176 -7.25 -2.15 -1.55
N ALA A 177 -7.55 -1.96 -2.83
CA ALA A 177 -8.14 -0.75 -3.38
C ALA A 177 -9.44 -1.11 -4.10
N ILE A 178 -10.57 -0.62 -3.59
CA ILE A 178 -11.90 -0.80 -4.15
C ILE A 178 -12.25 0.42 -4.99
N HIS A 179 -12.60 0.24 -6.25
CA HIS A 179 -13.08 1.28 -7.16
C HIS A 179 -14.58 1.14 -7.37
N ALA A 180 -15.32 2.19 -7.03
CA ALA A 180 -16.77 2.23 -7.12
C ALA A 180 -17.25 3.54 -7.75
N ASP A 181 -18.50 3.55 -8.18
CA ASP A 181 -19.12 4.78 -8.71
C ASP A 181 -19.66 5.66 -7.57
N THR A 182 -19.95 5.04 -6.42
CA THR A 182 -20.52 5.69 -5.24
C THR A 182 -19.77 5.33 -3.98
N LYS A 183 -19.88 6.19 -2.96
CA LYS A 183 -19.31 5.94 -1.64
C LYS A 183 -19.96 4.74 -0.97
N GLU A 184 -21.27 4.63 -1.11
CA GLU A 184 -22.10 3.60 -0.49
C GLU A 184 -21.70 2.21 -1.00
N GLU A 185 -21.47 2.08 -2.31
CA GLU A 185 -20.96 0.85 -2.91
C GLU A 185 -19.56 0.52 -2.39
N ALA A 186 -18.63 1.49 -2.35
CA ALA A 186 -17.28 1.26 -1.83
C ALA A 186 -17.30 0.79 -0.38
N GLN A 187 -18.12 1.41 0.47
CA GLN A 187 -18.28 1.05 1.88
C GLN A 187 -18.88 -0.35 2.04
N PHE A 188 -19.89 -0.70 1.22
CA PHE A 188 -20.48 -2.04 1.23
C PHE A 188 -19.42 -3.10 0.91
N LEU A 189 -18.69 -2.94 -0.21
CA LEU A 189 -17.64 -3.87 -0.60
C LEU A 189 -16.51 -3.96 0.44
N ASN A 190 -16.15 -2.84 1.08
CA ASN A 190 -15.14 -2.82 2.14
C ASN A 190 -15.53 -3.68 3.34
N ARG A 191 -16.78 -3.58 3.79
CA ARG A 191 -17.29 -4.40 4.90
C ARG A 191 -17.35 -5.88 4.54
N GLU A 192 -17.85 -6.22 3.36
CA GLU A 192 -17.92 -7.61 2.90
C GLU A 192 -16.52 -8.24 2.80
N LEU A 193 -15.57 -7.51 2.23
CA LEU A 193 -14.19 -7.97 2.10
C LEU A 193 -13.52 -8.15 3.47
N PHE A 194 -13.68 -7.18 4.37
CA PHE A 194 -13.14 -7.28 5.73
C PHE A 194 -13.72 -8.48 6.48
N GLN A 195 -15.03 -8.71 6.40
CA GLN A 195 -15.67 -9.87 7.02
C GLN A 195 -15.23 -11.20 6.41
N ALA A 196 -15.04 -11.26 5.09
CA ALA A 196 -14.55 -12.46 4.42
C ALA A 196 -13.14 -12.82 4.91
N ILE A 197 -12.24 -11.83 4.96
CA ILE A 197 -10.86 -12.01 5.42
C ILE A 197 -10.82 -12.45 6.89
N GLN A 198 -11.66 -11.87 7.77
CA GLN A 198 -11.73 -12.26 9.18
C GLN A 198 -12.19 -13.70 9.42
N LYS A 199 -12.89 -14.33 8.47
CA LYS A 199 -13.30 -15.74 8.58
C LYS A 199 -12.18 -16.72 8.19
N GLU A 200 -11.12 -16.23 7.55
CA GLU A 200 -9.96 -17.04 7.14
C GLU A 200 -8.88 -17.10 8.24
N PHE A 201 -8.99 -16.26 9.27
CA PHE A 201 -8.13 -16.24 10.47
C PHE A 201 -8.81 -16.93 11.66
#